data_AF-A0A2X1KSZ3-F1
#
_entry.id   AF-A0A2X1KSZ3-F1
#
_cell.length_a   1.000
_cell.length_b   1.000
_cell.length_c   1.000
_cell.angle_alpha   90.00
_cell.angle_beta   90.00
_cell.angle_gamma   90.00
#
_symmetry.space_group_name_H-M   'P 1'
#
loop_
_entity.id
_entity.type
_entity.pdbx_description
1 polymer ?
#
loop_
_entity_poly.entity_id
_entity_poly.type
_entity_poly.pdbx_seq_one_letter_code
_entity_poly.pdbx_strand_id
1 'polypeptide(L)'
;MKKTTANKTVYSIENGAAVTVDYIGAIKDGYVTLSPLTPYDKWDGEKWVTDTEAQHSAALDAAEVKRQSLIDAAMASISLIQLKLRAGRKLTQAETTRLNAVLDYIDAVEATDTSTAPDVIWPELPEA
;
A
#
# COMPACT_ATOMS: atom_id res chain seq x y z
N MET A 1 -46.16 -6.55 -11.45
CA MET A 1 -45.03 -5.60 -11.26
C MET A 1 -43.90 -6.01 -12.20
N LYS A 2 -43.54 -5.18 -13.20
CA LYS A 2 -42.42 -5.48 -14.10
C LYS A 2 -41.12 -5.21 -13.31
N LYS A 3 -40.32 -6.25 -13.05
CA LYS A 3 -38.98 -6.09 -12.46
C LYS A 3 -38.11 -5.33 -13.48
N THR A 4 -37.83 -4.06 -13.24
CA THR A 4 -36.90 -3.25 -14.02
C THR A 4 -35.49 -3.48 -13.49
N THR A 5 -34.66 -4.15 -14.29
CA THR A 5 -33.24 -4.44 -13.97
C THR A 5 -32.29 -3.58 -14.79
N ALA A 6 -32.80 -2.86 -15.80
CA ALA A 6 -32.02 -1.90 -16.57
C ALA A 6 -31.50 -0.78 -15.65
N ASN A 7 -30.21 -0.43 -15.81
CA ASN A 7 -29.44 0.52 -15.02
C ASN A 7 -29.12 0.09 -13.57
N LYS A 8 -29.14 -1.22 -13.27
CA LYS A 8 -28.61 -1.72 -11.99
C LYS A 8 -27.13 -2.11 -12.13
N THR A 9 -26.32 -1.72 -11.17
CA THR A 9 -24.96 -2.25 -11.01
C THR A 9 -25.06 -3.62 -10.36
N VAL A 10 -24.39 -4.59 -10.96
CA VAL A 10 -24.15 -5.93 -10.42
C VAL A 10 -22.65 -6.18 -10.36
N TYR A 11 -22.24 -7.20 -9.63
CA TYR A 11 -20.84 -7.53 -9.39
C TYR A 11 -20.58 -8.94 -9.86
N SER A 12 -19.52 -9.14 -10.63
CA SER A 12 -19.08 -10.49 -11.03
C SER A 12 -18.60 -11.25 -9.79
N ILE A 13 -19.11 -12.46 -9.55
CA ILE A 13 -18.66 -13.31 -8.43
C ILE A 13 -17.23 -13.84 -8.63
N GLU A 14 -16.68 -13.75 -9.85
CA GLU A 14 -15.33 -14.22 -10.16
C GLU A 14 -14.25 -13.28 -9.63
N ASN A 15 -14.50 -11.97 -9.64
CA ASN A 15 -13.48 -10.96 -9.35
C ASN A 15 -14.01 -9.68 -8.68
N GLY A 16 -15.29 -9.62 -8.33
CA GLY A 16 -15.92 -8.46 -7.71
C GLY A 16 -16.12 -7.25 -8.64
N ALA A 17 -15.84 -7.37 -9.95
CA ALA A 17 -15.92 -6.26 -10.88
C ALA A 17 -17.37 -5.76 -11.04
N ALA A 18 -17.55 -4.44 -10.93
CA ALA A 18 -18.84 -3.79 -11.13
C ALA A 18 -19.21 -3.74 -12.62
N VAL A 19 -20.43 -4.16 -12.95
CA VAL A 19 -20.99 -4.16 -14.30
C VAL A 19 -22.38 -3.54 -14.28
N THR A 20 -22.66 -2.66 -15.22
CA THR A 20 -24.01 -2.08 -15.39
C THR A 20 -24.85 -2.99 -16.27
N VAL A 21 -26.02 -3.38 -15.78
CA VAL A 21 -26.99 -4.17 -16.54
C VAL A 21 -27.79 -3.26 -17.47
N ASP A 22 -27.74 -3.54 -18.76
CA ASP A 22 -28.44 -2.81 -19.83
C ASP A 22 -29.64 -3.58 -20.41
N TYR A 23 -29.94 -4.77 -19.89
CA TYR A 23 -31.05 -5.62 -20.34
C TYR A 23 -32.18 -5.74 -19.31
N ILE A 24 -33.36 -6.11 -19.80
CA ILE A 24 -34.54 -6.40 -18.97
C ILE A 24 -34.57 -7.91 -18.70
N GLY A 25 -34.59 -8.31 -17.43
CA GLY A 25 -34.66 -9.73 -17.05
C GLY A 25 -34.06 -10.01 -15.68
N ALA A 26 -34.01 -11.29 -15.30
CA ALA A 26 -33.26 -11.73 -14.13
C ALA A 26 -31.75 -11.50 -14.34
N ILE A 27 -31.02 -11.29 -13.24
CA ILE A 27 -29.56 -11.17 -13.29
C ILE A 27 -29.00 -12.52 -13.76
N LYS A 28 -28.07 -12.48 -14.71
CA LYS A 28 -27.39 -13.67 -15.23
C LYS A 28 -26.56 -14.34 -14.14
N ASP A 29 -26.43 -15.66 -14.25
CA ASP A 29 -25.50 -16.43 -13.42
C ASP A 29 -24.08 -15.84 -13.50
N GLY A 30 -23.33 -15.94 -12.42
CA GLY A 30 -22.02 -15.30 -12.28
C GLY A 30 -22.07 -13.86 -11.77
N TYR A 31 -23.25 -13.31 -11.50
CA TYR A 31 -23.40 -11.94 -10.99
C TYR A 31 -24.30 -11.85 -9.76
N VAL A 32 -23.97 -10.93 -8.86
CA VAL A 32 -24.73 -10.63 -7.64
C VAL A 32 -24.97 -9.13 -7.50
N THR A 33 -26.02 -8.73 -6.79
CA THR A 33 -26.29 -7.30 -6.50
C THR A 33 -25.55 -6.79 -5.27
N LEU A 34 -25.02 -7.70 -4.45
CA LEU A 34 -24.21 -7.35 -3.29
C LEU A 34 -22.83 -6.93 -3.78
N SER A 35 -22.38 -5.75 -3.35
CA SER A 35 -21.02 -5.28 -3.65
C SER A 35 -20.01 -5.96 -2.72
N PRO A 36 -18.81 -6.29 -3.20
CA PRO A 36 -17.68 -6.50 -2.29
C PRO A 36 -17.41 -5.20 -1.52
N LEU A 37 -16.96 -5.34 -0.27
CA LEU A 37 -16.54 -4.26 0.60
C LEU A 37 -15.04 -3.99 0.47
N THR A 38 -14.25 -5.02 0.18
CA THR A 38 -12.80 -4.90 -0.01
C THR A 38 -12.37 -5.44 -1.38
N PRO A 39 -11.20 -5.00 -1.90
CA PRO A 39 -10.61 -5.59 -3.10
C PRO A 39 -10.24 -7.07 -2.97
N TYR A 40 -10.22 -7.62 -1.76
CA TYR A 40 -9.82 -9.00 -1.46
C TYR A 40 -11.02 -9.92 -1.20
N ASP A 41 -12.24 -9.41 -1.35
CA ASP A 41 -13.44 -10.19 -1.12
C ASP A 41 -13.63 -11.26 -2.22
N LYS A 42 -13.90 -12.48 -1.78
CA LYS A 42 -14.24 -13.63 -2.63
C LYS A 42 -15.67 -14.08 -2.36
N TRP A 43 -16.38 -14.45 -3.41
CA TRP A 43 -17.74 -14.97 -3.28
C TRP A 43 -17.70 -16.42 -2.79
N ASP A 44 -18.34 -16.73 -1.65
CA ASP A 44 -18.37 -18.08 -1.07
C ASP A 44 -19.55 -18.95 -1.57
N GLY A 45 -20.41 -18.37 -2.41
CA GLY A 45 -21.67 -18.97 -2.86
C GLY A 45 -22.91 -18.24 -2.34
N GLU A 46 -22.80 -17.51 -1.23
CA GLU A 46 -23.90 -16.79 -0.58
C GLU A 46 -23.57 -15.32 -0.30
N LYS A 47 -22.31 -15.02 0.02
CA LYS A 47 -21.84 -13.69 0.40
C LYS A 47 -20.39 -13.47 0.02
N TRP A 48 -19.99 -12.20 0.11
CA TRP A 48 -18.59 -11.81 0.04
C TRP A 48 -17.89 -12.13 1.37
N VAL A 49 -16.76 -12.83 1.29
CA VAL A 49 -15.86 -13.12 2.40
C VAL A 49 -14.49 -12.57 2.05
N THR A 50 -13.97 -11.69 2.90
CA THR A 50 -12.64 -11.10 2.71
C THR A 50 -11.56 -12.17 2.83
N ASP A 51 -10.70 -12.27 1.82
CA ASP A 51 -9.48 -13.05 1.88
C ASP A 51 -8.45 -12.31 2.75
N THR A 52 -8.43 -12.63 4.04
CA THR A 52 -7.54 -12.00 5.01
C THR A 52 -6.07 -12.29 4.75
N GLU A 53 -5.75 -13.45 4.16
CA GLU A 53 -4.38 -13.81 3.80
C GLU A 53 -3.89 -12.94 2.65
N ALA A 54 -4.68 -12.83 1.58
CA ALA A 54 -4.36 -11.95 0.44
C ALA A 54 -4.27 -10.47 0.88
N GLN A 55 -5.18 -10.02 1.76
CA GLN A 55 -5.15 -8.67 2.30
C GLN A 55 -3.88 -8.42 3.12
N HIS A 56 -3.51 -9.34 4.01
CA HIS A 56 -2.30 -9.19 4.83
C HIS A 56 -1.03 -9.25 3.98
N SER A 57 -0.93 -10.18 3.03
CA SER A 57 0.20 -10.25 2.10
C SER A 57 0.38 -8.95 1.33
N ALA A 58 -0.71 -8.35 0.82
CA ALA A 58 -0.63 -7.08 0.13
C ALA A 58 -0.23 -5.92 1.06
N ALA A 59 -0.62 -5.97 2.33
CA ALA A 59 -0.18 -4.99 3.33
C ALA A 59 1.31 -5.12 3.63
N LEU A 60 1.86 -6.33 3.70
CA LEU A 60 3.29 -6.57 3.83
C LEU A 60 4.06 -6.02 2.63
N ASP A 61 3.64 -6.33 1.41
CA ASP A 61 4.27 -5.83 0.19
C ASP A 61 4.27 -4.30 0.15
N ALA A 62 3.15 -3.66 0.52
CA ALA A 62 3.05 -2.21 0.61
C ALA A 62 3.98 -1.62 1.67
N ALA A 63 4.12 -2.28 2.82
CA ALA A 63 5.02 -1.87 3.89
C ALA A 63 6.50 -1.97 3.46
N GLU A 64 6.87 -3.01 2.70
CA GLU A 64 8.22 -3.14 2.12
C GLU A 64 8.53 -2.05 1.09
N VAL A 65 7.58 -1.74 0.20
CA VAL A 65 7.73 -0.63 -0.76
C VAL A 65 7.89 0.70 0.00
N LYS A 66 7.14 0.89 1.10
CA LYS A 66 7.26 2.07 1.95
C LYS A 66 8.64 2.15 2.61
N ARG A 67 9.17 1.04 3.15
CA ARG A 67 10.53 0.97 3.72
C ARG A 67 11.56 1.47 2.72
N GLN A 68 11.54 0.92 1.51
CA GLN A 68 12.50 1.31 0.47
C GLN A 68 12.35 2.78 0.10
N SER A 69 11.12 3.29 -0.03
CA SER A 69 10.88 4.71 -0.31
C SER A 69 11.42 5.64 0.78
N LEU A 70 11.35 5.24 2.05
CA LEU A 70 11.89 6.03 3.17
C LEU A 70 13.43 6.06 3.15
N ILE A 71 14.06 4.92 2.85
CA ILE A 71 15.53 4.81 2.71
C ILE A 71 16.00 5.67 1.54
N ASP A 72 15.35 5.56 0.38
CA ASP A 72 15.70 6.32 -0.83
C ASP A 72 15.60 7.84 -0.57
N ALA A 73 14.54 8.28 0.12
CA ALA A 73 14.34 9.68 0.48
C ALA A 73 15.43 10.18 1.46
N ALA A 74 15.77 9.37 2.48
CA ALA A 74 16.84 9.67 3.41
C ALA A 74 18.20 9.78 2.71
N MET A 75 18.54 8.82 1.85
CA MET A 75 19.77 8.84 1.04
C MET A 75 19.84 10.07 0.14
N ALA A 76 18.75 10.42 -0.53
CA ALA A 76 18.67 11.62 -1.36
C ALA A 76 18.96 12.89 -0.55
N SER A 77 18.49 12.95 0.71
CA SER A 77 18.65 14.11 1.60
C SER A 77 20.11 14.39 2.01
N ILE A 78 21.01 13.40 1.90
CA ILE A 78 22.45 13.51 2.20
C ILE A 78 23.34 13.40 0.97
N SER A 79 22.76 13.37 -0.24
CA SER A 79 23.49 13.22 -1.50
C SER A 79 24.62 14.25 -1.70
N LEU A 80 24.40 15.50 -1.30
CA LEU A 80 25.43 16.55 -1.36
C LEU A 80 26.59 16.30 -0.38
N ILE A 81 26.29 15.79 0.82
CA ILE A 81 27.30 15.43 1.81
C ILE A 81 28.17 14.28 1.27
N GLN A 82 27.53 13.26 0.69
CA GLN A 82 28.23 12.16 0.04
C GLN A 82 29.11 12.63 -1.12
N LEU A 83 28.66 13.62 -1.90
CA LEU A 83 29.45 14.23 -2.97
C LEU A 83 30.68 14.97 -2.42
N LYS A 84 30.53 15.72 -1.32
CA LYS A 84 31.66 16.40 -0.65
C LYS A 84 32.72 15.41 -0.17
N LEU A 85 32.30 14.31 0.45
CA LEU A 85 33.20 13.23 0.89
C LEU A 85 33.94 12.59 -0.30
N ARG A 86 33.23 12.27 -1.39
CA ARG A 86 33.84 11.75 -2.63
C ARG A 86 34.88 12.70 -3.25
N ALA A 87 34.65 14.01 -3.12
CA ALA A 87 35.59 15.04 -3.55
C ALA A 87 36.74 15.29 -2.54
N GLY A 88 36.83 14.52 -1.45
CA GLY A 88 37.86 14.67 -0.42
C GLY A 88 37.71 15.91 0.47
N ARG A 89 36.51 16.53 0.49
CA ARG A 89 36.25 17.72 1.31
C ARG A 89 35.99 17.33 2.77
N LYS A 90 36.49 18.15 3.69
CA LYS A 90 36.09 18.07 5.10
C LYS A 90 34.66 18.57 5.25
N LEU A 91 33.86 17.83 6.02
CA LEU A 91 32.50 18.22 6.38
C LEU A 91 32.51 19.30 7.47
N THR A 92 31.50 20.16 7.44
CA THR A 92 31.17 21.04 8.58
C THR A 92 30.54 20.25 9.72
N GLN A 93 30.50 20.82 10.93
CA GLN A 93 29.86 20.17 12.07
C GLN A 93 28.38 19.86 11.81
N ALA A 94 27.66 20.77 11.16
CA ALA A 94 26.25 20.57 10.81
C ALA A 94 26.06 19.41 9.82
N GLU A 95 26.95 19.29 8.83
CA GLU A 95 26.89 18.18 7.87
C GLU A 95 27.22 16.84 8.49
N THR A 96 28.21 16.77 9.38
CA THR A 96 28.50 15.54 10.12
C THR A 96 27.32 15.13 10.99
N THR A 97 26.69 16.10 11.66
CA THR A 97 25.51 15.85 12.50
C THR A 97 24.35 15.32 11.67
N ARG A 98 24.04 15.97 10.54
CA ARG A 98 23.00 15.52 9.60
C ARG A 98 23.30 14.16 9.00
N LEU A 99 24.56 13.89 8.62
CA LEU A 99 24.96 12.60 8.07
C LEU A 99 24.67 11.47 9.05
N ASN A 100 25.12 11.61 10.30
CA ASN A 100 24.91 10.58 11.33
C ASN A 100 23.42 10.39 11.62
N ALA A 101 22.66 11.48 11.80
CA ALA A 101 21.23 11.40 12.09
C ALA A 101 20.44 10.68 10.97
N VAL A 102 20.82 10.90 9.71
CA VAL A 102 20.19 10.21 8.57
C VAL A 102 20.59 8.74 8.50
N LEU A 103 21.83 8.40 8.83
CA LEU A 103 22.27 6.99 8.90
C LEU A 103 21.56 6.25 10.04
N ASP A 104 21.48 6.84 11.23
CA ASP A 104 20.73 6.28 12.37
C ASP A 104 19.24 6.07 12.01
N TYR A 105 18.65 7.01 11.26
CA TYR A 105 17.29 6.88 10.76
C TYR A 105 17.15 5.72 9.76
N ILE A 106 18.08 5.55 8.82
CA ILE A 106 18.06 4.43 7.87
C ILE A 106 18.13 3.11 8.64
N ASP A 107 19.04 2.98 9.61
CA ASP A 107 19.15 1.79 10.46
C ASP A 107 17.84 1.51 11.21
N ALA A 108 17.18 2.55 11.73
CA ALA A 108 15.88 2.41 12.38
C ALA A 108 14.77 1.95 11.40
N VAL A 109 14.75 2.48 10.17
CA VAL A 109 13.80 2.06 9.12
C VAL A 109 14.02 0.60 8.71
N GLU A 110 15.27 0.18 8.56
CA GLU A 110 15.63 -1.21 8.24
C GLU A 110 15.24 -2.17 9.37
N ALA A 111 15.41 -1.76 10.63
CA ALA A 111 15.04 -2.55 11.80
C ALA A 111 13.53 -2.56 12.11
N THR A 112 12.72 -1.75 11.41
CA THR A 112 11.28 -1.65 11.66
C THR A 112 10.57 -2.95 11.29
N ASP A 113 9.79 -3.51 12.21
CA ASP A 113 9.05 -4.75 11.99
C ASP A 113 7.80 -4.53 11.10
N THR A 114 7.91 -4.94 9.84
CA THR A 114 6.81 -4.85 8.86
C THR A 114 5.76 -5.93 9.00
N SER A 115 5.97 -6.97 9.83
CA SER A 115 4.97 -8.03 10.05
C SER A 115 3.69 -7.51 10.72
N THR A 116 3.76 -6.31 11.31
CA THR A 116 2.63 -5.60 11.91
C THR A 116 1.73 -4.89 10.90
N ALA A 117 1.99 -5.04 9.59
CA ALA A 117 1.20 -4.40 8.54
C ALA A 117 -0.30 -4.75 8.62
N PRO A 118 -1.19 -3.77 8.43
CA PRO A 118 -0.92 -2.41 7.91
C PRO A 118 -0.46 -1.38 8.95
N ASP A 119 -0.45 -1.72 10.24
CA ASP A 119 -0.26 -0.79 11.35
C ASP A 119 1.23 -0.59 11.74
N VAL A 120 2.11 -0.57 10.73
CA VAL A 120 3.55 -0.39 10.93
C VAL A 120 3.86 1.02 11.43
N ILE A 121 4.58 1.13 12.54
CA ILE A 121 5.03 2.41 13.10
C ILE A 121 6.41 2.72 12.52
N TRP A 122 6.45 3.66 11.58
CA TRP A 122 7.69 4.11 10.96
C TRP A 122 8.42 5.13 11.83
N PRO A 123 9.77 5.10 11.90
CA PRO A 123 10.53 6.17 12.53
C PRO A 123 10.33 7.48 11.76
N GLU A 124 10.51 8.59 12.48
CA GLU A 124 10.45 9.93 11.88
C GLU A 124 11.85 10.38 11.44
N LEU A 125 11.92 11.01 10.26
CA LEU A 125 13.17 11.58 9.79
C LEU A 125 13.55 12.75 10.73
N PRO A 126 14.75 12.75 11.32
CA PRO A 126 15.15 13.82 12.22
C PRO A 126 15.21 15.17 11.48
N GLU A 127 14.69 16.22 12.12
CA GLU A 127 14.92 17.59 11.68
C GLU A 127 16.40 17.94 11.82
N ALA A 128 16.94 18.61 10.81
CA ALA A 128 18.37 18.90 10.68
C ALA A 128 18.79 20.21 11.37
#